data_AF-A0A9W4WK67-F1
#
_entry.id   AF-A0A9W4WK67-F1
#
_cell.length_a   1.000
_cell.length_b   1.000
_cell.length_c   1.000
_cell.angle_alpha   90.00
_cell.angle_beta   90.00
_cell.angle_gamma   90.00
#
_symmetry.space_group_name_H-M   'P 1'
#
loop_
_entity.id
_entity.type
_entity.pdbx_description
1 polymer ?
#
loop_
_entity_poly.entity_id
_entity_poly.type
_entity_poly.pdbx_seq_one_letter_code
_entity_poly.pdbx_strand_id
1 'polypeptide(L)'
;MTSFVYSMYLTGAGGIINSNVGLGLALFYGGAIQLLAGLFELKRGDVFHATVFSSYGGYWICFGFVHLDATGIIASYKDDPEMLKNALVVGGILGGN
;
A
#
# COMPACT_ATOMS: atom_id res chain seq x y z
N MET A 1 -5.59 -10.83 -0.46
CA MET A 1 -6.90 -10.13 -0.44
C MET A 1 -6.76 -8.69 -0.91
N THR A 2 -5.96 -7.86 -0.25
CA THR A 2 -5.78 -6.44 -0.60
C THR A 2 -5.39 -6.23 -2.06
N SER A 3 -4.38 -6.95 -2.58
CA SER A 3 -3.99 -6.87 -3.99
C SER A 3 -5.14 -7.22 -4.94
N PHE A 4 -5.92 -8.26 -4.62
CA PHE A 4 -7.05 -8.70 -5.45
C PHE A 4 -8.14 -7.61 -5.53
N VAL A 5 -8.48 -6.99 -4.40
CA VAL A 5 -9.48 -5.92 -4.36
C VAL A 5 -8.98 -4.69 -5.13
N TYR A 6 -7.71 -4.32 -4.99
CA TYR A 6 -7.11 -3.24 -5.79
C TYR A 6 -7.10 -3.57 -7.30
N SER A 7 -6.85 -4.83 -7.69
CA SER A 7 -6.98 -5.26 -9.08
C SER A 7 -8.40 -5.12 -9.61
N MET A 8 -9.43 -5.35 -8.78
CA MET A 8 -10.83 -5.12 -9.18
C MET A 8 -11.14 -3.63 -9.38
N TYR A 9 -10.55 -2.75 -8.58
CA TYR A 9 -10.68 -1.30 -8.81
C TYR A 9 -9.96 -0.88 -10.09
N LEU A 10 -8.80 -1.46 -10.40
CA LEU A 10 -8.09 -1.19 -11.66
C LEU A 10 -8.88 -1.64 -12.89
N THR A 11 -9.64 -2.74 -12.80
CA THR A 11 -10.51 -3.20 -13.91
C THR A 11 -11.85 -2.48 -13.98
N GLY A 12 -12.13 -1.53 -13.08
CA GLY A 12 -13.40 -0.81 -13.02
C GLY A 12 -14.58 -1.71 -12.63
N ALA A 13 -14.32 -2.80 -11.91
CA ALA A 13 -15.37 -3.73 -11.50
C ALA A 13 -16.45 -3.00 -10.69
N GLY A 14 -17.71 -3.19 -11.08
CA GLY A 14 -18.87 -2.53 -10.44
C GLY A 14 -19.02 -1.04 -10.77
N GLY A 15 -18.32 -0.51 -11.79
CA GLY A 15 -18.38 0.91 -12.14
C GLY A 15 -17.72 1.83 -11.11
N ILE A 16 -16.87 1.27 -10.25
CA ILE A 16 -16.20 1.98 -9.17
C ILE A 16 -14.98 2.70 -9.74
N ILE A 17 -15.03 4.04 -9.74
CA ILE A 17 -13.93 4.90 -10.19
C ILE A 17 -13.08 5.37 -8.99
N ASN A 18 -13.70 5.48 -7.82
CA ASN A 18 -13.03 5.89 -6.58
C ASN A 18 -12.60 4.66 -5.77
N SER A 19 -11.29 4.46 -5.66
CA SER A 19 -10.67 3.34 -4.93
C SER A 19 -10.34 3.64 -3.46
N ASN A 20 -10.73 4.79 -2.92
CA ASN A 20 -10.36 5.22 -1.56
C ASN A 20 -10.87 4.26 -0.48
N VAL A 21 -11.99 3.56 -0.71
CA VAL A 21 -12.48 2.52 0.21
C VAL A 21 -11.45 1.38 0.38
N GLY A 22 -10.60 1.16 -0.62
CA GLY A 22 -9.49 0.22 -0.56
C GLY A 22 -8.37 0.60 0.41
N LEU A 23 -8.27 1.89 0.81
CA LEU A 23 -7.21 2.35 1.71
C LEU A 23 -7.29 1.70 3.09
N GLY A 24 -8.50 1.40 3.58
CA GLY A 24 -8.68 0.64 4.81
C GLY A 24 -8.08 -0.78 4.70
N LEU A 25 -8.24 -1.42 3.54
CA LEU A 25 -7.64 -2.74 3.28
C LEU A 25 -6.12 -2.67 3.11
N ALA A 26 -5.59 -1.57 2.54
CA ALA A 26 -4.16 -1.33 2.48
C ALA A 26 -3.56 -1.15 3.88
N LEU A 27 -4.09 -0.23 4.69
CA LEU A 27 -3.53 0.07 6.00
C LEU A 27 -3.67 -1.07 7.01
N PHE A 28 -4.82 -1.73 7.06
CA PHE A 28 -5.11 -2.71 8.11
C PHE A 28 -4.89 -4.16 7.68
N TYR A 29 -5.46 -4.60 6.56
CA TYR A 29 -5.41 -6.02 6.19
C TYR A 29 -4.10 -6.40 5.51
N GLY A 30 -3.75 -5.69 4.43
CA GLY A 30 -2.48 -5.87 3.73
C GLY A 30 -1.30 -5.27 4.51
N GLY A 31 -1.57 -4.33 5.40
CA GLY A 31 -0.58 -3.61 6.18
C GLY A 31 -0.36 -4.19 7.58
N ALA A 32 -1.09 -3.67 8.56
CA ALA A 32 -0.89 -3.98 9.98
C ALA A 32 -1.02 -5.47 10.31
N ILE A 33 -2.07 -6.14 9.84
CA ILE A 33 -2.30 -7.57 10.10
C ILE A 33 -1.19 -8.42 9.47
N GLN A 34 -0.79 -8.10 8.24
CA GLN A 34 0.28 -8.81 7.55
C GLN A 34 1.65 -8.60 8.23
N LEU A 35 1.92 -7.39 8.72
CA LEU A 35 3.11 -7.10 9.52
C LEU A 35 3.11 -7.89 10.84
N LEU A 36 1.98 -7.91 11.56
CA LEU A 36 1.83 -8.70 12.78
C LEU A 36 2.02 -10.20 12.52
N ALA A 37 1.50 -10.72 11.42
CA ALA A 37 1.74 -12.10 11.00
C ALA A 37 3.25 -12.37 10.81
N GLY A 38 3.98 -11.44 10.19
CA GLY A 38 5.44 -11.52 10.08
C GLY A 38 6.15 -11.58 11.43
N LEU A 39 5.71 -10.79 12.42
CA LEU A 39 6.26 -10.83 13.78
C LEU A 39 6.00 -12.16 14.49
N PHE A 40 4.82 -12.76 14.28
CA PHE A 40 4.53 -14.09 14.82
C PHE A 40 5.35 -15.20 14.16
N GLU A 41 5.66 -15.06 12.86
CA GLU A 41 6.55 -15.98 12.15
C GLU A 41 8.00 -15.90 12.66
N LEU A 42 8.50 -14.69 12.97
CA LEU A 42 9.79 -14.54 13.65
C LEU A 42 9.83 -15.32 14.97
N LYS A 43 8.75 -15.23 15.76
CA LYS A 43 8.63 -15.97 17.03
C LYS A 43 8.59 -17.48 16.82
N ARG A 44 8.03 -17.96 15.71
CA ARG A 44 8.00 -19.38 15.34
C ARG A 44 9.36 -19.88 14.80
N GLY A 45 10.27 -18.98 14.47
CA GLY A 45 11.60 -19.30 13.91
C GLY A 45 11.62 -19.35 12.39
N ASP A 46 10.55 -18.93 11.72
CA ASP A 46 10.48 -18.88 10.26
C ASP A 46 10.89 -17.50 9.73
N VAL A 47 12.19 -17.36 9.48
CA VAL A 47 12.79 -16.08 9.05
C VAL A 47 12.38 -15.69 7.64
N PHE A 48 12.12 -16.67 6.77
CA PHE A 48 11.71 -16.40 5.40
C PHE A 48 10.31 -15.77 5.36
N HIS A 49 9.32 -16.43 5.95
CA HIS A 49 7.95 -15.91 5.98
C HIS A 49 7.86 -14.61 6.80
N ALA A 50 8.62 -14.50 7.88
CA ALA A 50 8.75 -13.26 8.62
C ALA A 50 9.20 -12.08 7.75
N THR A 51 10.27 -12.27 6.97
CA THR A 51 10.81 -11.23 6.09
C THR A 51 9.82 -10.87 5.00
N VAL A 52 9.22 -11.88 4.37
CA VAL A 52 8.24 -11.70 3.31
C VAL A 52 7.01 -10.94 3.81
N PHE A 53 6.39 -11.41 4.89
CA PHE A 53 5.17 -10.77 5.40
C PHE A 53 5.43 -9.38 5.98
N SER A 54 6.55 -9.17 6.67
CA SER A 54 6.88 -7.84 7.19
C SER A 54 7.16 -6.83 6.08
N SER A 55 7.85 -7.24 5.01
CA SER A 55 8.16 -6.36 3.88
C SER A 55 6.90 -5.96 3.11
N TYR A 56 6.04 -6.93 2.77
CA TYR A 56 4.77 -6.63 2.10
C TYR A 56 3.80 -5.86 3.01
N GLY A 57 3.79 -6.15 4.32
CA GLY A 57 3.03 -5.36 5.31
C GLY A 57 3.46 -3.90 5.36
N GLY A 58 4.77 -3.66 5.43
CA GLY A 58 5.34 -2.31 5.36
C GLY A 58 4.97 -1.58 4.06
N TYR A 59 5.08 -2.27 2.91
CA TYR A 59 4.69 -1.71 1.62
C TYR A 59 3.23 -1.21 1.61
N TRP A 60 2.27 -2.03 2.07
CA TRP A 60 0.86 -1.65 2.07
C TRP A 60 0.55 -0.50 3.03
N ILE A 61 1.24 -0.43 4.18
CA ILE A 61 1.13 0.70 5.11
C ILE A 61 1.61 1.98 4.42
N CYS A 62 2.81 1.98 3.82
CA CYS A 62 3.35 3.13 3.11
C CYS A 62 2.43 3.57 1.96
N PHE A 63 1.96 2.61 1.15
CA PHE A 63 1.01 2.86 0.07
C PHE A 63 -0.27 3.54 0.59
N GLY A 64 -0.89 2.98 1.63
CA GLY A 64 -2.10 3.55 2.23
C GLY A 64 -1.87 4.94 2.83
N PHE A 65 -0.71 5.17 3.45
CA PHE A 65 -0.39 6.44 4.12
C PHE A 65 -0.18 7.59 3.13
N VAL A 66 0.47 7.31 1.99
CA VAL A 66 0.64 8.30 0.90
C VAL A 66 -0.70 8.73 0.32
N HIS A 67 -1.63 7.79 0.13
CA HIS A 67 -2.91 8.05 -0.52
C HIS A 67 -4.03 8.47 0.46
N LEU A 68 -3.73 8.51 1.75
CA LEU A 68 -4.67 8.99 2.76
C LEU A 68 -4.67 10.52 2.78
N ASP A 69 -5.78 11.15 2.38
CA ASP A 69 -5.89 12.62 2.32
C ASP A 69 -5.50 13.34 3.62
N ALA A 70 -5.76 12.71 4.77
CA ALA A 70 -5.43 13.24 6.09
C ALA A 70 -3.92 13.44 6.32
N THR A 71 -3.04 12.74 5.59
CA THR A 71 -1.59 12.90 5.73
C THR A 71 -1.06 14.11 4.95
N GLY A 72 -1.83 14.61 3.98
CA GLY A 72 -1.46 15.77 3.17
C GLY A 72 -0.27 15.53 2.23
N ILE A 73 0.22 14.30 2.08
CA ILE A 73 1.41 13.98 1.27
C ILE A 73 1.15 14.32 -0.21
N ILE A 74 0.09 13.79 -0.82
CA ILE A 74 -0.23 14.14 -2.21
C ILE A 74 -0.50 15.65 -2.36
N ALA A 75 -1.11 16.27 -1.34
CA ALA A 75 -1.40 17.69 -1.34
C ALA A 75 -0.14 18.57 -1.29
N SER A 76 1.01 18.08 -0.80
CA SER A 76 2.26 18.85 -0.79
C SER A 76 2.91 18.97 -2.17
N TYR A 77 2.47 18.17 -3.15
CA TYR A 77 2.99 18.18 -4.52
C TYR A 77 2.00 18.80 -5.53
N LYS A 78 1.04 19.62 -5.08
CA LYS A 78 0.03 20.23 -5.95
C LYS A 78 0.61 21.07 -7.10
N ASP A 79 1.72 21.76 -6.82
CA ASP A 79 2.37 22.65 -7.79
C ASP A 79 3.28 21.90 -8.78
N ASP A 80 3.67 20.67 -8.45
CA ASP A 80 4.53 19.83 -9.29
C ASP A 80 4.10 18.34 -9.26
N PRO A 81 3.12 17.96 -10.09
CA PRO A 81 2.66 16.58 -10.20
C PRO A 81 3.72 15.60 -10.76
N GLU A 82 4.70 16.11 -11.51
CA GLU A 82 5.75 15.28 -12.09
C GLU A 82 6.76 14.87 -11.02
N MET A 83 7.09 15.80 -10.10
CA MET A 83 7.88 15.50 -8.91
C MET A 83 7.20 14.45 -8.03
N LEU A 84 5.87 14.48 -7.88
CA LEU A 84 5.12 13.43 -7.17
C LEU A 84 5.30 12.07 -7.85
N LYS A 85 5.09 11.99 -9.17
CA LYS A 85 5.26 10.73 -9.91
C LYS A 85 6.67 10.17 -9.71
N ASN A 86 7.70 11.03 -9.83
CA ASN A 86 9.08 10.62 -9.64
C ASN A 86 9.36 10.16 -8.21
N ALA A 87 8.85 10.87 -7.20
CA ALA A 87 8.99 10.48 -5.80
C ALA A 87 8.35 9.12 -5.49
N LEU A 88 7.18 8.85 -6.07
CA LEU A 88 6.48 7.57 -5.90
C LEU A 88 7.17 6.41 -6.62
N VAL A 89 7.78 6.66 -7.79
CA VAL A 89 8.57 5.66 -8.52
C VAL A 89 9.87 5.35 -7.78
N VAL A 90 10.61 6.37 -7.33
CA VAL A 90 11.84 6.20 -6.54
C VAL A 90 11.54 5.48 -5.23
N GLY A 91 10.41 5.78 -4.59
CA GLY A 91 9.94 5.10 -3.38
C GLY A 91 9.41 3.68 -3.61
N GLY A 92 9.31 3.21 -4.87
CA GLY A 92 8.78 1.89 -5.21
C GLY A 92 7.28 1.73 -4.93
N ILE A 93 6.55 2.83 -4.76
CA ILE A 93 5.11 2.85 -4.45
C ILE A 93 4.27 2.80 -5.73
N LEU A 94 4.74 3.43 -6.82
CA LEU A 94 4.17 3.29 -8.16
C LEU A 94 5.12 2.50 -9.08
N GLY A 95 4.58 1.52 -9.79
CA GLY A 95 5.28 0.87 -10.90
C GLY A 95 5.40 1.87 -12.05
N GLY A 96 6.63 2.10 -12.52
CA GLY A 96 6.89 3.02 -13.64
C GLY A 96 6.15 2.59 -14.90
N ASN A 97 5.22 3.45 -15.36
CA ASN A 97 4.68 3.46 -16.72
C ASN A 97 4.97 4.83 -17.33
#